data_AF-A0A7C3PI32-F1
#
_entry.id   AF-A0A7C3PI32-F1
#
_cell.length_a   1.000
_cell.length_b   1.000
_cell.length_c   1.000
_cell.angle_alpha   90.00
_cell.angle_beta   90.00
_cell.angle_gamma   90.00
#
_symmetry.space_group_name_H-M   'P 1'
#
loop_
_entity.id
_entity.type
_entity.pdbx_description
1 polymer ?
#
loop_
_entity_poly.entity_id
_entity_poly.type
_entity_poly.pdbx_seq_one_letter_code
_entity_poly.pdbx_strand_id
1 'polypeptide(L)'
;MSDDADILLKFYFEEREQARKTEEQRSTVTNLVLVIASAALGIIAQKSLTIDMLPLSLLLVALGVYGAIASEKFYERHQFHIGRTAFYRKRFVKLKPDIQLEECRKEAYDEHLKNFPRVCQIDCVKGKNSSWKAIAKLNGETVEGRFPIGNRHRPLLG
;
A
#
# COMPACT_ATOMS: atom_id res chain seq x y z
N MET A 1 20.19 -21.63 20.34
CA MET A 1 20.65 -20.49 19.51
C MET A 1 20.10 -20.73 18.13
N SER A 2 19.24 -19.84 17.63
CA SER A 2 18.49 -20.04 16.40
C SER A 2 18.83 -18.91 15.43
N ASP A 3 20.12 -18.78 15.12
CA ASP A 3 20.68 -17.70 14.30
C ASP A 3 19.88 -17.46 13.02
N ASP A 4 19.40 -18.52 12.37
CA ASP A 4 18.56 -18.44 11.16
C ASP A 4 17.24 -17.68 11.38
N ALA A 5 16.58 -17.90 12.51
CA ALA A 5 15.33 -17.21 12.85
C ALA A 5 15.58 -15.74 13.18
N ASP A 6 16.69 -15.44 13.86
CA ASP A 6 17.09 -14.08 14.20
C ASP A 6 17.49 -13.28 12.96
N ILE A 7 18.20 -13.91 12.01
CA ILE A 7 18.54 -13.34 10.70
C ILE A 7 17.26 -13.03 9.91
N LEU A 8 16.31 -13.98 9.83
CA LEU A 8 15.03 -13.76 9.14
C LEU A 8 14.20 -12.65 9.78
N LEU A 9 14.19 -12.58 11.12
CA LEU A 9 13.50 -11.52 11.86
C LEU A 9 14.12 -10.15 11.57
N LYS A 10 15.46 -10.08 11.50
CA LYS A 10 16.17 -8.84 11.13
C LYS A 10 15.79 -8.37 9.72
N PHE A 11 15.84 -9.27 8.72
CA PHE A 11 15.40 -8.93 7.36
C PHE A 11 13.92 -8.53 7.30
N TYR A 12 13.07 -9.18 8.08
CA TYR A 12 11.66 -8.79 8.19
C TYR A 12 11.52 -7.35 8.70
N PHE A 13 12.24 -6.97 9.75
CA PHE A 13 12.20 -5.61 10.28
C PHE A 13 12.78 -4.57 9.31
N GLU A 14 13.88 -4.88 8.64
CA GLU A 14 14.48 -4.00 7.63
C GLU A 14 13.49 -3.70 6.50
N GLU A 15 12.81 -4.71 5.96
CA GLU A 15 11.79 -4.50 4.91
C GLU A 15 10.57 -3.72 5.43
N ARG A 16 10.14 -3.95 6.69
CA ARG A 16 9.07 -3.15 7.30
C ARG A 16 9.47 -1.69 7.44
N GLU A 17 10.72 -1.41 7.80
CA GLU A 17 11.24 -0.05 7.90
C GLU A 17 11.31 0.61 6.53
N GLN A 18 11.77 -0.09 5.49
CA GLN A 18 11.78 0.40 4.12
C GLN A 18 10.38 0.68 3.59
N ALA A 19 9.40 -0.19 3.89
CA ALA A 19 8.00 0.02 3.55
C ALA A 19 7.43 1.28 4.21
N ARG A 20 7.78 1.54 5.49
CA ARG A 20 7.37 2.74 6.23
C ARG A 20 8.01 4.00 5.65
N LYS A 21 9.33 3.97 5.39
CA LYS A 21 10.06 5.09 4.77
C LYS A 21 9.48 5.47 3.40
N THR A 22 9.09 4.48 2.60
CA THR A 22 8.45 4.71 1.28
C THR A 22 7.10 5.43 1.44
N GLU A 23 6.32 5.06 2.46
CA GLU A 23 5.04 5.71 2.75
C GLU A 23 5.22 7.14 3.29
N GLU A 24 6.22 7.36 4.14
CA GLU A 24 6.61 8.70 4.62
C GLU A 24 7.04 9.61 3.45
N GLN A 25 7.81 9.07 2.49
CA GLN A 25 8.20 9.78 1.28
C GLN A 25 6.99 10.13 0.41
N ARG A 26 6.04 9.20 0.25
CA ARG A 26 4.78 9.44 -0.49
C ARG A 26 3.99 10.59 0.12
N SER A 27 3.85 10.60 1.45
CA SER A 27 3.19 11.69 2.18
C SER A 27 3.91 13.02 1.99
N THR A 28 5.24 13.02 2.11
CA THR A 28 6.08 14.21 1.94
C THR A 28 5.94 14.82 0.55
N VAL A 29 6.03 14.00 -0.51
CA VAL A 29 5.90 14.45 -1.90
C VAL A 29 4.50 15.00 -2.17
N THR A 30 3.46 14.31 -1.70
CA THR A 30 2.07 14.76 -1.87
C THR A 30 1.84 16.12 -1.18
N ASN A 31 2.34 16.26 0.06
CA ASN A 31 2.22 17.51 0.80
C ASN A 31 2.95 18.67 0.09
N LEU A 32 4.17 18.43 -0.39
CA LEU A 32 4.93 19.42 -1.16
C LEU A 32 4.15 19.88 -2.41
N VAL A 33 3.60 18.93 -3.17
CA VAL A 33 2.79 19.21 -4.36
C VAL A 33 1.56 20.05 -3.99
N LEU A 34 0.87 19.72 -2.90
CA LEU A 34 -0.30 20.48 -2.43
C LEU A 34 0.06 21.91 -2.02
N VAL A 35 1.18 22.12 -1.32
CA VAL A 35 1.63 23.45 -0.91
C VAL A 35 1.96 24.31 -2.13
N ILE A 36 2.72 23.77 -3.09
CA ILE A 36 3.06 24.49 -4.33
C ILE A 36 1.80 24.79 -5.13
N ALA A 37 0.90 23.82 -5.27
CA ALA A 37 -0.35 24.00 -6.00
C ALA A 37 -1.22 25.09 -5.36
N SER A 38 -1.35 25.08 -4.03
CA SER A 38 -2.12 26.08 -3.28
C SER A 38 -1.54 27.48 -3.44
N ALA A 39 -0.21 27.62 -3.39
CA ALA A 39 0.47 28.90 -3.60
C ALA A 39 0.23 29.44 -5.03
N ALA A 40 0.37 28.60 -6.05
CA ALA A 40 0.12 28.98 -7.44
C ALA A 40 -1.36 29.36 -7.67
N LEU A 41 -2.30 28.61 -7.09
CA LEU A 41 -3.72 28.95 -7.14
C LEU A 41 -4.02 30.29 -6.46
N GLY A 42 -3.35 30.60 -5.34
CA GLY A 42 -3.46 31.90 -4.67
C GLY A 42 -3.02 33.06 -5.57
N ILE A 43 -1.93 32.90 -6.32
CA ILE A 43 -1.46 33.91 -7.28
C ILE A 43 -2.47 34.10 -8.42
N ILE A 44 -3.02 33.00 -8.96
CA ILE A 44 -4.03 33.03 -10.03
C ILE A 44 -5.29 33.75 -9.55
N ALA A 45 -5.73 33.48 -8.31
CA ALA A 45 -6.91 34.10 -7.73
C ALA A 45 -6.79 35.62 -7.60
N GLN A 46 -5.58 36.15 -7.40
CA GLN A 46 -5.34 37.60 -7.26
C GLN A 46 -5.25 38.35 -8.59
N LYS A 47 -4.72 37.73 -9.65
CA LYS A 47 -4.33 38.43 -10.89
C LYS A 47 -5.36 38.37 -12.04
N SER A 48 -6.53 37.76 -11.82
CA SER A 48 -7.51 37.41 -12.87
C SER A 48 -6.95 36.50 -13.96
N LEU A 49 -7.82 35.73 -14.62
CA LEU A 49 -7.45 34.77 -15.67
C LEU A 49 -7.13 35.50 -16.98
N THR A 50 -5.90 35.97 -17.09
CA THR A 50 -5.35 36.56 -18.32
C THR A 50 -4.56 35.51 -19.11
N ILE A 51 -4.43 35.69 -20.43
CA ILE A 51 -3.68 34.79 -21.33
C ILE A 51 -2.24 34.57 -20.84
N ASP A 52 -1.64 35.58 -20.20
CA ASP A 52 -0.29 35.51 -19.63
C ASP A 52 -0.12 34.46 -18.51
N MET A 53 -1.22 33.92 -17.96
CA MET A 53 -1.21 32.87 -16.92
C MET A 53 -1.19 31.45 -17.48
N LEU A 54 -1.30 31.28 -18.81
CA LEU A 54 -1.23 29.96 -19.46
C LEU A 54 -0.02 29.13 -19.02
N PRO A 55 1.22 29.67 -19.00
CA PRO A 55 2.40 28.91 -18.57
C PRO A 55 2.28 28.39 -17.14
N LEU A 56 1.72 29.19 -16.23
CA LEU A 56 1.54 28.81 -14.83
C LEU A 56 0.49 27.70 -14.67
N SER A 57 -0.62 27.78 -15.42
CA SER A 57 -1.64 26.73 -15.43
C SER A 57 -1.12 25.41 -16.00
N LEU A 58 -0.28 25.47 -17.04
CA LEU A 58 0.36 24.29 -17.63
C LEU A 58 1.33 23.64 -16.64
N LEU A 59 2.10 24.45 -15.90
CA LEU A 59 2.98 23.96 -14.83
C LEU A 59 2.17 23.25 -13.75
N LEU A 60 1.04 23.83 -13.31
CA LEU A 60 0.15 23.21 -12.32
C LEU A 60 -0.37 21.84 -12.79
N VAL A 61 -0.78 21.73 -14.06
CA VAL A 61 -1.20 20.44 -14.65
C VAL A 61 -0.05 19.44 -14.64
N ALA A 62 1.14 19.84 -15.09
CA ALA A 62 2.33 18.99 -15.09
C ALA A 62 2.70 18.52 -13.68
N LEU A 63 2.60 19.40 -12.68
CA LEU A 63 2.86 19.09 -11.28
C LEU A 63 1.83 18.09 -10.71
N GLY A 64 0.56 18.23 -11.07
CA GLY A 64 -0.50 17.28 -10.71
C GLY A 64 -0.26 15.90 -11.31
N VAL A 65 0.11 15.83 -12.59
CA VAL A 65 0.47 14.57 -13.27
C VAL A 65 1.69 13.93 -12.61
N TYR A 66 2.72 14.72 -12.31
CA TYR A 66 3.90 14.24 -11.58
C TYR A 66 3.53 13.68 -10.21
N GLY A 67 2.71 14.38 -9.43
CA GLY A 67 2.25 13.92 -8.12
C GLY A 67 1.47 12.60 -8.19
N ALA A 68 0.64 12.42 -9.22
CA ALA A 68 -0.09 11.17 -9.45
C ALA A 68 0.85 10.01 -9.77
N ILE A 69 1.78 10.18 -10.71
CA ILE A 69 2.77 9.16 -11.11
C ILE A 69 3.68 8.81 -9.93
N ALA A 70 4.19 9.81 -9.21
CA ALA A 70 5.03 9.60 -8.04
C ALA A 70 4.28 8.80 -6.95
N SER A 71 3.02 9.15 -6.68
CA SER A 71 2.19 8.44 -5.70
C SER A 71 1.99 6.97 -6.06
N GLU A 72 1.75 6.68 -7.33
CA GLU A 72 1.62 5.30 -7.83
C GLU A 72 2.96 4.54 -7.71
N LYS A 73 4.07 5.19 -8.05
CA LYS A 73 5.40 4.56 -7.95
C LYS A 73 5.79 4.24 -6.51
N PHE A 74 5.53 5.13 -5.57
CA PHE A 74 5.75 4.85 -4.15
C PHE A 74 4.81 3.75 -3.63
N TYR A 75 3.57 3.69 -4.12
CA TYR A 75 2.65 2.61 -3.79
C TYR A 75 3.18 1.25 -4.26
N GLU A 76 3.64 1.14 -5.51
CA GLU A 76 4.27 -0.08 -6.04
C GLU A 76 5.43 -0.54 -5.14
N ARG A 77 6.33 0.37 -4.79
CA ARG A 77 7.50 0.06 -3.96
C ARG A 77 7.12 -0.35 -2.54
N HIS A 78 6.11 0.31 -1.95
CA HIS A 78 5.57 -0.10 -0.67
C HIS A 78 5.01 -1.53 -0.74
N GLN A 79 4.22 -1.86 -1.77
CA GLN A 79 3.69 -3.20 -1.97
C GLN A 79 4.79 -4.25 -2.16
N PHE A 80 5.87 -3.90 -2.86
CA PHE A 80 7.03 -4.78 -3.02
C PHE A 80 7.63 -5.19 -1.66
N HIS A 81 7.90 -4.22 -0.78
CA HIS A 81 8.45 -4.48 0.56
C HIS A 81 7.47 -5.28 1.43
N ILE A 82 6.18 -4.93 1.42
CA ILE A 82 5.14 -5.69 2.14
C ILE A 82 5.05 -7.13 1.63
N GLY A 83 5.10 -7.37 0.33
CA GLY A 83 5.12 -8.69 -0.27
C GLY A 83 6.29 -9.54 0.25
N ARG A 84 7.50 -8.97 0.30
CA ARG A 84 8.69 -9.65 0.84
C ARG A 84 8.53 -10.01 2.31
N THR A 85 7.96 -9.12 3.13
CA THR A 85 7.69 -9.42 4.54
C THR A 85 6.76 -10.62 4.73
N ALA A 86 5.80 -10.82 3.82
CA ALA A 86 4.92 -11.98 3.86
C ALA A 86 5.67 -13.29 3.57
N PHE A 87 6.66 -13.28 2.67
CA PHE A 87 7.52 -14.44 2.41
C PHE A 87 8.38 -14.78 3.64
N TYR A 88 8.99 -13.77 4.28
CA TYR A 88 9.77 -14.00 5.51
C TYR A 88 8.91 -14.57 6.63
N ARG A 89 7.69 -14.06 6.83
CA ARG A 89 6.75 -14.61 7.80
C ARG A 89 6.41 -16.07 7.52
N LYS A 90 6.09 -16.42 6.26
CA LYS A 90 5.82 -17.81 5.87
C LYS A 90 7.00 -18.73 6.19
N ARG A 91 8.25 -18.27 5.97
CA ARG A 91 9.44 -19.04 6.28
C ARG A 91 9.67 -19.16 7.79
N PHE A 92 9.41 -18.09 8.54
CA PHE A 92 9.51 -18.06 10.00
C PHE A 92 8.55 -19.06 10.67
N VAL A 93 7.28 -19.11 10.24
CA VAL A 93 6.29 -20.08 10.75
C VAL A 93 6.75 -21.53 10.51
N LYS A 94 7.39 -21.81 9.37
CA LYS A 94 7.94 -23.15 9.08
C LYS A 94 9.14 -23.52 9.97
N LEU A 95 9.93 -22.53 10.41
CA LEU A 95 11.10 -22.75 11.26
C LEU A 95 10.75 -22.88 12.74
N LYS A 96 9.69 -22.19 13.18
CA LYS A 96 9.23 -22.16 14.58
C LYS A 96 7.72 -22.42 14.66
N PRO A 97 7.26 -23.65 14.41
CA PRO A 97 5.85 -23.99 14.46
C PRO A 97 5.25 -23.83 15.86
N ASP A 98 6.06 -24.02 16.91
CA ASP A 98 5.64 -23.99 18.32
C ASP A 98 5.05 -22.63 18.75
N ILE A 99 5.40 -21.54 18.05
CA ILE A 99 4.94 -20.18 18.38
C ILE A 99 3.48 -19.97 17.96
N GLN A 100 2.88 -20.88 17.15
CA GLN A 100 1.49 -20.80 16.67
C GLN A 100 1.11 -19.42 16.12
N LEU A 101 2.06 -18.73 15.47
CA LEU A 101 1.94 -17.32 15.10
C LEU A 101 0.71 -16.97 14.25
N GLU A 102 0.28 -17.88 13.37
CA GLU A 102 -0.92 -17.66 12.55
C GLU A 102 -2.23 -17.76 13.36
N GLU A 103 -2.24 -18.53 14.45
CA GLU A 103 -3.38 -18.58 15.39
C GLU A 103 -3.49 -17.26 16.15
N CYS A 104 -2.40 -16.79 16.77
CA CYS A 104 -2.38 -15.49 17.44
C CYS A 104 -2.80 -14.35 16.50
N ARG A 105 -2.38 -14.41 15.23
CA ARG A 105 -2.75 -13.40 14.23
C ARG A 105 -4.22 -13.49 13.85
N LYS A 106 -4.78 -14.69 13.73
CA LYS A 106 -6.20 -14.90 13.47
C LYS A 106 -7.04 -14.37 14.64
N GLU A 107 -6.64 -14.67 15.88
CA GLU A 107 -7.30 -14.17 17.08
C GLU A 107 -7.29 -12.64 17.14
N ALA A 108 -6.14 -12.01 16.91
CA ALA A 108 -6.03 -10.55 16.86
C ALA A 108 -6.91 -9.93 15.76
N TYR A 109 -7.03 -10.61 14.62
CA TYR A 109 -7.91 -10.17 13.54
C TYR A 109 -9.40 -10.31 13.91
N ASP A 110 -9.79 -11.44 14.51
CA ASP A 110 -11.16 -11.70 14.95
C ASP A 110 -11.57 -10.72 16.06
N GLU A 111 -10.67 -10.38 16.98
CA GLU A 111 -10.88 -9.35 17.99
C GLU A 111 -11.05 -7.97 17.35
N HIS A 112 -10.22 -7.62 16.37
CA HIS A 112 -10.36 -6.38 15.63
C HIS A 112 -11.72 -6.29 14.91
N LEU A 113 -12.18 -7.36 14.27
CA LEU A 113 -13.49 -7.42 13.63
C LEU A 113 -14.64 -7.21 14.63
N LYS A 114 -14.54 -7.79 15.83
CA LYS A 114 -15.53 -7.61 16.91
C LYS A 114 -15.58 -6.16 17.38
N ASN A 115 -14.43 -5.51 17.52
CA ASN A 115 -14.32 -4.15 18.02
C ASN A 115 -14.71 -3.08 16.97
N PHE A 116 -14.52 -3.37 15.67
CA PHE A 116 -14.71 -2.40 14.60
C PHE A 116 -15.63 -2.88 13.46
N PRO A 117 -16.86 -3.36 13.75
CA PRO A 117 -17.72 -4.02 12.75
C PRO A 117 -18.09 -3.11 11.58
N ARG A 118 -18.27 -1.80 11.81
CA ARG A 118 -18.65 -0.83 10.77
C ARG A 118 -17.50 -0.50 9.81
N VAL A 119 -16.26 -0.43 10.31
CA VAL A 119 -15.09 -0.08 9.49
C VAL A 119 -14.70 -1.26 8.61
N CYS A 120 -14.72 -2.48 9.17
CA CYS A 120 -14.41 -3.70 8.42
C CYS A 120 -15.42 -4.00 7.30
N GLN A 121 -16.66 -3.49 7.40
CA GLN A 121 -17.64 -3.60 6.33
C GLN A 121 -17.19 -2.88 5.06
N ILE A 122 -16.47 -1.76 5.18
CA ILE A 122 -15.98 -0.97 4.04
C ILE A 122 -14.92 -1.74 3.27
N ASP A 123 -14.03 -2.45 3.97
CA ASP A 123 -12.99 -3.28 3.37
C ASP A 123 -13.57 -4.53 2.70
N CYS A 124 -14.53 -5.19 3.34
CA CYS A 124 -15.22 -6.36 2.79
C CYS A 124 -16.07 -6.04 1.56
N VAL A 125 -16.69 -4.85 1.48
CA VAL A 125 -17.48 -4.42 0.32
C VAL A 125 -16.60 -4.20 -0.91
N LYS A 126 -15.38 -3.69 -0.75
CA LYS A 126 -14.42 -3.54 -1.87
C LYS A 126 -13.85 -4.88 -2.37
N GLY A 127 -13.92 -5.95 -1.58
CA GLY A 127 -13.48 -7.31 -1.93
C GLY A 127 -14.49 -8.15 -2.74
N LYS A 128 -15.69 -7.64 -3.03
CA LYS A 128 -16.73 -8.34 -3.81
C LYS A 128 -16.61 -8.20 -5.33
N ASN A 129 -15.52 -7.64 -5.87
CA ASN A 129 -15.34 -7.58 -7.33
C ASN A 129 -14.86 -8.93 -7.88
N SER A 130 -15.72 -9.56 -8.67
CA SER A 130 -15.73 -10.96 -9.14
C SER A 130 -14.54 -11.41 -10.00
N SER A 131 -13.63 -10.50 -10.38
CA SER A 131 -12.50 -10.79 -11.28
C SER A 131 -11.45 -11.72 -10.68
N TRP A 132 -11.24 -11.71 -9.36
CA TRP A 132 -10.17 -12.49 -8.71
C TRP A 132 -10.54 -13.95 -8.50
N LYS A 133 -11.83 -14.26 -8.40
CA LYS A 133 -12.31 -15.65 -8.29
C LYS A 133 -12.03 -16.46 -9.56
N ALA A 134 -12.01 -15.81 -10.72
CA ALA A 134 -11.68 -16.47 -11.98
C ALA A 134 -10.19 -16.84 -12.08
N ILE A 135 -9.30 -15.96 -11.58
CA ILE A 135 -7.84 -16.16 -11.62
C ILE A 135 -7.40 -17.22 -10.59
N ALA A 136 -7.96 -17.20 -9.37
CA ALA A 136 -7.67 -18.22 -8.35
C ALA A 136 -8.11 -19.64 -8.78
N LYS A 137 -9.19 -19.74 -9.56
CA LYS A 137 -9.69 -21.02 -10.09
C LYS A 137 -8.80 -21.59 -11.20
N LEU A 138 -8.05 -20.75 -11.92
CA LEU A 138 -7.11 -21.19 -12.96
C LEU A 138 -5.78 -21.72 -12.38
N ASN A 139 -5.39 -21.29 -11.17
CA ASN A 139 -4.10 -21.66 -10.56
C ASN A 139 -4.18 -22.81 -9.55
N GLY A 140 -5.35 -23.43 -9.35
CA GLY A 140 -5.48 -24.60 -8.47
C GLY A 140 -5.22 -24.33 -6.99
N GLU A 141 -5.18 -23.07 -6.55
CA GLU A 141 -4.97 -22.71 -5.15
C GLU A 141 -6.31 -22.79 -4.38
N THR A 142 -6.38 -23.69 -3.41
CA THR A 142 -7.46 -23.72 -2.41
C THR A 142 -7.44 -22.42 -1.60
N VAL A 143 -8.47 -21.59 -1.81
CA VAL A 143 -8.68 -20.32 -1.12
C VAL A 143 -9.16 -20.57 0.31
N GLU A 144 -8.26 -21.08 1.15
CA GLU A 144 -8.50 -21.26 2.59
C GLU A 144 -7.60 -20.30 3.36
N GLY A 145 -8.02 -19.04 3.41
CA GLY A 145 -7.25 -17.97 4.05
C GLY A 145 -7.69 -16.61 3.58
N ARG A 146 -8.85 -16.17 4.06
CA ARG A 146 -9.40 -14.84 3.77
C ARG A 146 -8.62 -13.77 4.56
N PHE A 147 -7.41 -13.45 4.12
CA PHE A 147 -6.67 -12.29 4.60
C PHE A 147 -6.62 -11.22 3.51
N PRO A 148 -7.39 -10.12 3.62
CA PRO A 148 -7.26 -8.98 2.74
C PRO A 148 -6.04 -8.17 3.19
N ILE A 149 -4.83 -8.69 2.97
CA ILE A 149 -3.63 -7.86 3.04
C ILE A 149 -3.15 -7.67 1.60
N GLY A 150 -3.56 -6.51 1.06
CA GLY A 150 -3.14 -5.89 -0.19
C GLY A 150 -2.14 -6.65 -1.03
N ASN A 151 -2.63 -7.52 -1.92
CA ASN A 151 -1.87 -7.90 -3.10
C ASN A 151 -2.73 -7.57 -4.33
N ARG A 152 -2.68 -6.31 -4.75
CA ARG A 152 -3.25 -5.87 -6.03
C ARG A 152 -2.13 -5.84 -7.07
N HIS A 153 -1.76 -7.01 -7.60
CA HIS A 153 -1.10 -7.05 -8.90
C HIS A 153 -2.12 -6.66 -9.96
N ARG A 154 -2.16 -5.38 -10.34
CA ARG A 154 -2.83 -4.96 -11.57
C ARG A 154 -1.88 -5.35 -12.72
N PRO A 155 -2.25 -6.22 -13.68
CA PRO A 155 -1.46 -6.34 -14.88
C PRO A 155 -1.48 -4.99 -15.60
N LEU A 156 -0.29 -4.43 -15.83
CA LEU A 156 -0.11 -3.28 -16.71
C LEU A 156 -0.60 -3.72 -18.10
N LEU A 157 -1.79 -3.26 -18.48
CA LEU A 157 -2.19 -3.23 -19.89
C LEU A 157 -1.33 -2.17 -20.56
N GLY A 158 -0.77 -2.55 -21.71
CA GLY A 158 0.13 -1.73 -22.52
C GLY A 158 -0.51 -0.50 -23.14
#